data_AF-A0AAW8KV47-F1
#
_entry.id   AF-A0AAW8KV47-F1
#
_cell.length_a   1.000
_cell.length_b   1.000
_cell.length_c   1.000
_cell.angle_alpha   90.00
_cell.angle_beta   90.00
_cell.angle_gamma   90.00
#
_symmetry.space_group_name_H-M   'P 1'
#
loop_
_entity.id
_entity.type
_entity.pdbx_description
1 polymer ?
#
loop_
_entity_poly.entity_id
_entity_poly.type
_entity_poly.pdbx_seq_one_letter_code
_entity_poly.pdbx_strand_id
1 'polypeptide(L)'
;PLENLENLKSFIEKLEQQDNAKAKTFKEAIMLLASPNSVALSSNEDIHLTADGQLNQTAGDSINLSTQKNLIAHAQNKISLFAAQEGARLYAGKGKVEIQAQGDGADLIARKAVQVISTEDKIEATAAKEIVLTAGGSQVKITGSGIFMTTSGKFEVKAGQHLFMG
;
A
#
# COMPACT_ATOMS: atom_id res chain seq x y z
N PRO A 1 -15.58 -13.08 -17.77
CA PRO A 1 -15.08 -12.26 -18.89
C PRO A 1 -15.86 -12.43 -20.20
N LEU A 2 -16.01 -13.66 -20.71
CA LEU A 2 -16.84 -13.97 -21.90
C LEU A 2 -18.34 -13.77 -21.64
N GLU A 3 -18.77 -14.05 -20.42
CA GLU A 3 -20.15 -13.85 -19.96
C GLU A 3 -20.59 -12.37 -20.04
N ASN A 4 -19.67 -11.43 -19.79
CA ASN A 4 -19.96 -9.99 -19.86
C ASN A 4 -20.14 -9.50 -21.30
N LEU A 5 -19.51 -10.16 -22.28
CA LEU A 5 -19.65 -9.83 -23.69
C LEU A 5 -20.96 -10.37 -24.27
N GLU A 6 -21.34 -11.58 -23.88
CA GLU A 6 -22.62 -12.20 -24.26
C GLU A 6 -23.81 -11.47 -23.63
N ASN A 7 -23.69 -11.04 -22.36
CA ASN A 7 -24.69 -10.21 -21.70
C ASN A 7 -24.85 -8.84 -22.39
N LEU A 8 -23.76 -8.27 -22.90
CA LEU A 8 -23.78 -6.99 -23.61
C LEU A 8 -24.43 -7.11 -24.99
N LYS A 9 -24.15 -8.18 -25.74
CA LYS A 9 -24.81 -8.45 -27.03
C LYS A 9 -26.31 -8.66 -26.86
N SER A 10 -26.70 -9.51 -25.90
CA SER A 10 -28.11 -9.79 -25.65
C SER A 10 -28.89 -8.55 -25.19
N PHE A 11 -28.23 -7.63 -24.48
CA PHE A 11 -28.82 -6.36 -24.08
C PHE A 11 -29.04 -5.41 -25.27
N ILE A 12 -28.04 -5.29 -26.15
CA ILE A 12 -28.13 -4.46 -27.36
C ILE A 12 -29.23 -4.98 -28.30
N GLU A 13 -29.34 -6.30 -28.47
CA GLU A 13 -30.39 -6.91 -29.30
C GLU A 13 -31.80 -6.67 -28.74
N LYS A 14 -31.99 -6.77 -27.42
CA LYS A 14 -33.28 -6.48 -26.76
C LYS A 14 -33.69 -5.02 -26.89
N LEU A 15 -32.73 -4.09 -26.82
CA LEU A 15 -32.99 -2.66 -26.99
C LEU A 15 -33.41 -2.31 -28.42
N GLU A 16 -32.82 -2.96 -29.42
CA GLU A 16 -33.17 -2.75 -30.84
C GLU A 16 -34.58 -3.24 -31.18
N GLN A 17 -35.05 -4.29 -30.48
CA GLN A 17 -36.40 -4.83 -30.66
C GLN A 17 -37.50 -3.97 -30.01
N GLN A 18 -37.19 -3.20 -28.98
CA GLN A 18 -38.19 -2.41 -28.22
C GLN A 18 -38.30 -0.94 -28.65
N ASP A 19 -37.18 -0.26 -28.94
CA ASP A 19 -37.19 1.16 -29.34
C ASP A 19 -35.92 1.56 -30.12
N ASN A 20 -36.08 1.70 -31.44
CA ASN A 20 -34.98 1.91 -32.38
C ASN A 20 -34.28 3.29 -32.22
N ALA A 21 -34.94 4.29 -31.64
CA ALA A 21 -34.36 5.63 -31.40
C ALA A 21 -33.57 5.67 -30.08
N LYS A 22 -34.08 5.02 -29.01
CA LYS A 22 -33.34 4.84 -27.75
C LYS A 22 -32.08 3.99 -27.93
N ALA A 23 -32.10 2.95 -28.75
CA ALA A 23 -30.92 2.18 -29.14
C ALA A 23 -29.89 3.01 -29.95
N LYS A 24 -30.32 4.10 -30.59
CA LYS A 24 -29.46 5.01 -31.34
C LYS A 24 -28.76 6.05 -30.45
N THR A 25 -29.43 6.58 -29.43
CA THR A 25 -28.84 7.48 -28.40
C THR A 25 -27.99 6.73 -27.37
N PHE A 26 -28.26 5.44 -27.11
CA PHE A 26 -27.40 4.61 -26.25
C PHE A 26 -26.02 4.27 -26.87
N LYS A 27 -25.86 4.52 -28.18
CA LYS A 27 -24.68 4.20 -29.00
C LYS A 27 -23.67 5.36 -29.12
N GLU A 28 -23.94 6.54 -28.57
CA GLU A 28 -23.05 7.73 -28.57
C GLU A 28 -22.13 7.75 -27.32
N ALA A 29 -20.82 7.56 -27.32
CA ALA A 29 -19.87 6.96 -28.25
C ALA A 29 -18.97 6.04 -27.39
N ILE A 30 -19.27 4.74 -27.36
CA ILE A 30 -18.53 3.74 -26.57
C ILE A 30 -17.47 3.09 -27.47
N MET A 31 -16.21 3.11 -27.04
CA MET A 31 -15.11 2.39 -27.69
C MET A 31 -14.79 1.12 -26.89
N LEU A 32 -14.93 -0.05 -27.50
CA LEU A 32 -14.54 -1.34 -26.93
C LEU A 32 -13.37 -1.93 -27.73
N LEU A 33 -12.21 -2.06 -27.10
CA LEU A 33 -11.07 -2.79 -27.65
C LEU A 33 -11.01 -4.18 -27.01
N ALA A 34 -11.22 -5.22 -27.81
CA ALA A 34 -11.17 -6.61 -27.37
C ALA A 34 -10.47 -7.49 -28.40
N SER A 35 -9.75 -8.51 -27.93
CA SER A 35 -9.06 -9.50 -28.76
C SER A 35 -9.08 -10.85 -28.03
N PRO A 36 -9.29 -11.98 -28.73
CA PRO A 36 -9.27 -13.30 -28.10
C PRO A 36 -7.88 -13.70 -27.57
N ASN A 37 -6.81 -13.09 -28.10
CA ASN A 37 -5.43 -13.44 -27.75
C ASN A 37 -4.74 -12.31 -26.97
N SER A 38 -4.55 -11.14 -27.60
CA SER A 38 -3.80 -10.03 -26.98
C SER A 38 -4.14 -8.66 -27.60
N VAL A 39 -3.89 -7.61 -26.81
CA VAL A 39 -3.90 -6.20 -27.22
C VAL A 39 -2.59 -5.59 -26.75
N ALA A 40 -1.89 -4.87 -27.63
CA ALA A 40 -0.67 -4.13 -27.31
C ALA A 40 -0.87 -2.64 -27.60
N LEU A 41 -0.38 -1.78 -26.71
CA LEU A 41 -0.38 -0.33 -26.85
C LEU A 41 1.05 0.18 -26.66
N SER A 42 1.59 0.90 -27.65
CA SER A 42 2.99 1.33 -27.67
C SER A 42 3.15 2.66 -28.41
N SER A 43 4.12 3.48 -27.97
CA SER A 43 4.51 4.76 -28.57
C SER A 43 6.02 4.92 -28.45
N ASN A 44 6.66 5.64 -29.38
CA ASN A 44 8.07 6.05 -29.24
C ASN A 44 8.23 7.24 -28.27
N GLU A 45 7.14 7.97 -28.04
CA GLU A 45 7.06 9.09 -27.13
C GLU A 45 6.13 8.69 -25.97
N ASP A 46 5.04 9.42 -25.77
CA ASP A 46 4.20 9.29 -24.59
C ASP A 46 2.91 8.48 -24.85
N ILE A 47 2.38 7.90 -23.76
CA ILE A 47 1.02 7.35 -23.68
C ILE A 47 0.33 8.02 -22.51
N HIS A 48 -0.79 8.70 -22.77
CA HIS A 48 -1.63 9.33 -21.74
C HIS A 48 -2.92 8.52 -21.56
N LEU A 49 -3.19 8.09 -20.33
CA LEU A 49 -4.45 7.44 -19.93
C LEU A 49 -5.12 8.32 -18.89
N THR A 50 -6.20 9.01 -19.28
CA THR A 50 -6.91 9.97 -18.43
C THR A 50 -8.41 9.68 -18.44
N ALA A 51 -9.06 9.86 -17.30
CA ALA A 51 -10.51 9.78 -17.17
C ALA A 51 -10.99 10.79 -16.13
N ASP A 52 -12.05 11.54 -16.42
CA ASP A 52 -12.67 12.48 -15.46
C ASP A 52 -13.33 11.74 -14.29
N GLY A 53 -13.80 10.52 -14.54
CA GLY A 53 -14.40 9.65 -13.54
C GLY A 53 -13.37 8.70 -12.91
N GLN A 54 -13.25 7.50 -13.46
CA GLN A 54 -12.43 6.43 -12.90
C GLN A 54 -11.62 5.73 -13.98
N LEU A 55 -10.38 5.39 -13.64
CA LEU A 55 -9.54 4.48 -14.42
C LEU A 55 -9.37 3.18 -13.63
N ASN A 56 -9.91 2.08 -14.17
CA ASN A 56 -9.83 0.76 -13.56
C ASN A 56 -8.91 -0.14 -14.38
N GLN A 57 -7.97 -0.81 -13.72
CA GLN A 57 -7.10 -1.82 -14.32
C GLN A 57 -7.25 -3.12 -13.54
N THR A 58 -7.52 -4.21 -14.23
CA THR A 58 -7.75 -5.52 -13.61
C THR A 58 -7.22 -6.60 -14.51
N ALA A 59 -6.53 -7.59 -13.92
CA ALA A 59 -6.05 -8.77 -14.61
C ALA A 59 -6.44 -10.01 -13.81
N GLY A 60 -6.71 -11.12 -14.51
CA GLY A 60 -7.02 -12.41 -13.88
C GLY A 60 -5.79 -13.12 -13.30
N ASP A 61 -4.59 -12.75 -13.76
CA ASP A 61 -3.31 -13.30 -13.30
C ASP A 61 -2.47 -12.18 -12.64
N SER A 62 -1.82 -11.33 -13.44
CA SER A 62 -0.88 -10.32 -12.93
C SER A 62 -1.00 -8.96 -13.62
N ILE A 63 -0.68 -7.89 -12.87
CA ILE A 63 -0.40 -6.56 -13.41
C ILE A 63 1.07 -6.27 -13.15
N ASN A 64 1.84 -6.04 -14.21
CA ASN A 64 3.27 -5.79 -14.14
C ASN A 64 3.57 -4.34 -14.56
N LEU A 65 4.11 -3.53 -13.66
CA LEU A 65 4.52 -2.15 -13.92
C LEU A 65 6.04 -2.04 -13.83
N SER A 66 6.67 -1.52 -14.89
CA SER A 66 8.12 -1.36 -14.95
C SER A 66 8.50 -0.05 -15.64
N THR A 67 9.61 0.55 -15.21
CA THR A 67 10.11 1.84 -15.70
C THR A 67 11.62 1.88 -15.53
N GLN A 68 12.31 2.60 -16.42
CA GLN A 68 13.76 2.78 -16.33
C GLN A 68 14.17 3.86 -15.33
N LYS A 69 13.31 4.88 -15.15
CA LYS A 69 13.62 6.05 -14.31
C LYS A 69 12.78 6.05 -13.05
N ASN A 70 11.51 6.40 -13.17
CA ASN A 70 10.65 6.70 -12.02
C ASN A 70 9.27 6.07 -12.18
N LEU A 71 8.72 5.59 -11.05
CA LEU A 71 7.30 5.29 -10.87
C LEU A 71 6.79 6.29 -9.83
N ILE A 72 5.87 7.18 -10.24
CA ILE A 72 5.33 8.23 -9.38
C ILE A 72 3.83 7.98 -9.23
N ALA A 73 3.35 7.89 -7.99
CA ALA A 73 1.94 7.72 -7.67
C ALA A 73 1.54 8.77 -6.62
N HIS A 74 0.44 9.47 -6.88
CA HIS A 74 -0.14 10.47 -5.98
C HIS A 74 -1.65 10.27 -5.94
N ALA A 75 -2.25 10.44 -4.76
CA ALA A 75 -3.68 10.52 -4.60
C ALA A 75 -4.04 11.64 -3.63
N GLN A 76 -5.10 12.39 -3.94
CA GLN A 76 -5.58 13.47 -3.07
C GLN A 76 -6.17 12.94 -1.75
N ASN A 77 -6.86 11.79 -1.82
CA ASN A 77 -7.60 11.26 -0.67
C ASN A 77 -6.87 10.09 0.01
N LYS A 78 -6.58 9.00 -0.73
CA LYS A 78 -5.95 7.80 -0.16
C LYS A 78 -5.21 6.95 -1.18
N ILE A 79 -4.20 6.23 -0.70
CA ILE A 79 -3.57 5.09 -1.38
C ILE A 79 -3.82 3.85 -0.50
N SER A 80 -4.25 2.74 -1.09
CA SER A 80 -4.52 1.48 -0.38
C SER A 80 -3.95 0.31 -1.19
N LEU A 81 -3.06 -0.47 -0.58
CA LEU A 81 -2.41 -1.63 -1.19
C LEU A 81 -2.68 -2.85 -0.31
N PHE A 82 -3.15 -3.94 -0.92
CA PHE A 82 -3.53 -5.15 -0.20
C PHE A 82 -3.08 -6.41 -0.95
N ALA A 83 -2.44 -7.32 -0.22
CA ALA A 83 -2.03 -8.63 -0.73
C ALA A 83 -2.60 -9.72 0.18
N ALA A 84 -3.43 -10.60 -0.39
CA ALA A 84 -4.22 -11.55 0.40
C ALA A 84 -3.46 -12.82 0.82
N GLN A 85 -2.46 -13.24 0.06
CA GLN A 85 -1.83 -14.56 0.23
C GLN A 85 -0.31 -14.47 0.47
N GLU A 86 0.42 -13.85 -0.45
CA GLU A 86 1.90 -13.92 -0.46
C GLU A 86 2.61 -12.68 0.12
N GLY A 87 1.84 -11.77 0.73
CA GLY A 87 2.36 -10.57 1.38
C GLY A 87 2.85 -9.49 0.41
N ALA A 88 3.56 -8.51 0.96
CA ALA A 88 4.09 -7.35 0.23
C ALA A 88 5.59 -7.20 0.48
N ARG A 89 6.30 -6.66 -0.51
CA ARG A 89 7.74 -6.40 -0.45
C ARG A 89 8.04 -5.02 -1.01
N LEU A 90 8.89 -4.27 -0.32
CA LEU A 90 9.38 -2.96 -0.75
C LEU A 90 10.90 -2.96 -0.60
N TYR A 91 11.60 -2.82 -1.72
CA TYR A 91 13.07 -2.86 -1.76
C TYR A 91 13.62 -1.60 -2.43
N ALA A 92 14.68 -1.05 -1.85
CA ALA A 92 15.53 -0.05 -2.50
C ALA A 92 16.94 -0.64 -2.61
N GLY A 93 17.41 -0.90 -3.83
CA GLY A 93 18.77 -1.42 -4.04
C GLY A 93 19.86 -0.40 -3.71
N LYS A 94 19.53 0.89 -3.84
CA LYS A 94 20.34 2.05 -3.42
C LYS A 94 19.40 3.17 -3.01
N GLY A 95 19.90 4.09 -2.18
CA GLY A 95 19.12 5.22 -1.68
C GLY A 95 18.24 4.89 -0.48
N LYS A 96 17.66 5.93 0.12
CA LYS A 96 16.87 5.86 1.35
C LYS A 96 15.44 5.39 1.04
N VAL A 97 14.90 4.51 1.88
CA VAL A 97 13.45 4.30 2.01
C VAL A 97 12.93 5.25 3.08
N GLU A 98 11.91 6.03 2.73
CA GLU A 98 11.31 7.02 3.62
C GLU A 98 9.81 6.82 3.71
N ILE A 99 9.30 6.70 4.94
CA ILE A 99 7.88 6.55 5.26
C ILE A 99 7.55 7.61 6.29
N GLN A 100 6.60 8.49 5.98
CA GLN A 100 6.21 9.60 6.86
C GLN A 100 4.68 9.73 6.89
N ALA A 101 4.13 9.93 8.10
CA ALA A 101 2.78 10.44 8.31
C ALA A 101 2.91 11.87 8.86
N GLN A 102 2.79 12.87 7.98
CA GLN A 102 3.14 14.26 8.32
C GLN A 102 2.05 14.99 9.12
N GLY A 103 0.80 14.57 8.98
CA GLY A 103 -0.34 15.18 9.67
C GLY A 103 -1.07 14.25 10.64
N ASP A 104 -0.63 13.01 10.80
CA ASP A 104 -1.30 11.99 11.61
C ASP A 104 -0.31 10.89 12.07
N GLY A 105 -0.82 9.85 12.75
CA GLY A 105 -0.04 8.71 13.22
C GLY A 105 0.36 7.71 12.12
N ALA A 106 1.26 6.80 12.50
CA ALA A 106 1.67 5.66 11.68
C ALA A 106 1.70 4.38 12.53
N ASP A 107 1.12 3.31 12.00
CA ASP A 107 1.05 2.00 12.65
C ASP A 107 1.89 0.97 11.89
N LEU A 108 2.71 0.20 12.62
CA LEU A 108 3.41 -0.98 12.12
C LEU A 108 3.01 -2.20 12.96
N ILE A 109 2.04 -2.96 12.46
CA ILE A 109 1.38 -4.03 13.20
C ILE A 109 1.61 -5.36 12.50
N ALA A 110 2.03 -6.38 13.26
CA ALA A 110 2.13 -7.76 12.79
C ALA A 110 1.53 -8.72 13.82
N ARG A 111 0.88 -9.79 13.34
CA ARG A 111 0.39 -10.89 14.20
C ARG A 111 1.53 -11.72 14.78
N LYS A 112 2.64 -11.80 14.06
CA LYS A 112 3.87 -12.50 14.47
C LYS A 112 4.93 -11.45 14.85
N ALA A 113 6.20 -11.73 14.57
CA ALA A 113 7.28 -10.83 14.88
C ALA A 113 7.30 -9.58 13.99
N VAL A 114 7.74 -8.46 14.58
CA VAL A 114 8.27 -7.29 13.87
C VAL A 114 9.78 -7.28 14.12
N GLN A 115 10.58 -7.12 13.06
CA GLN A 115 12.03 -6.99 13.16
C GLN A 115 12.46 -5.63 12.60
N VAL A 116 13.25 -4.90 13.37
CA VAL A 116 13.93 -3.66 12.96
C VAL A 116 15.41 -3.90 13.13
N ILE A 117 16.17 -3.88 12.03
CA ILE A 117 17.57 -4.27 12.00
C ILE A 117 18.35 -3.23 11.20
N SER A 118 19.43 -2.71 11.79
CA SER A 118 20.48 -1.99 11.07
C SER A 118 21.72 -2.89 11.05
N THR A 119 22.27 -3.16 9.86
CA THR A 119 23.37 -4.12 9.70
C THR A 119 24.75 -3.50 9.89
N GLU A 120 24.86 -2.19 9.70
CA GLU A 120 26.15 -1.47 9.67
C GLU A 120 26.19 -0.25 10.59
N ASP A 121 25.04 0.26 11.05
CA ASP A 121 24.95 1.52 11.80
C ASP A 121 23.90 1.40 12.93
N LYS A 122 23.20 2.49 13.28
CA LYS A 122 22.26 2.57 14.40
C LYS A 122 20.79 2.31 14.03
N ILE A 123 20.00 1.99 15.06
CA ILE A 123 18.54 2.15 15.09
C ILE A 123 18.25 3.32 16.04
N GLU A 124 17.44 4.28 15.60
CA GLU A 124 17.09 5.46 16.38
C GLU A 124 15.58 5.55 16.54
N ALA A 125 15.13 5.76 17.78
CA ALA A 125 13.74 6.02 18.12
C ALA A 125 13.69 7.31 18.93
N THR A 126 12.94 8.29 18.45
CA THR A 126 12.82 9.62 19.07
C THR A 126 11.36 10.01 19.14
N ALA A 127 10.94 10.51 20.30
CA ALA A 127 9.60 11.02 20.50
C ALA A 127 9.66 12.28 21.37
N ALA A 128 8.81 13.26 21.07
CA ALA A 128 8.75 14.50 21.84
C ALA A 128 8.08 14.32 23.21
N LYS A 129 7.18 13.33 23.35
CA LYS A 129 6.40 13.10 24.57
C LYS A 129 6.92 11.89 25.36
N GLU A 130 6.86 10.71 24.75
CA GLU A 130 7.28 9.48 25.41
C GLU A 130 7.61 8.35 24.43
N ILE A 131 8.43 7.41 24.88
CA ILE A 131 8.66 6.10 24.25
C ILE A 131 8.24 5.01 25.25
N VAL A 132 7.41 4.07 24.79
CA VAL A 132 6.88 2.98 25.61
C VAL A 132 7.19 1.63 24.95
N LEU A 133 7.92 0.78 25.65
CA LEU A 133 8.21 -0.60 25.25
C LEU A 133 7.57 -1.55 26.25
N THR A 134 6.60 -2.35 25.81
CA THR A 134 5.82 -3.23 26.71
C THR A 134 5.86 -4.67 26.23
N ALA A 135 6.08 -5.62 27.15
CA ALA A 135 6.07 -7.05 26.87
C ALA A 135 5.68 -7.85 28.12
N GLY A 136 4.68 -8.74 28.00
CA GLY A 136 4.35 -9.73 29.05
C GLY A 136 4.13 -9.15 30.45
N GLY A 137 3.50 -7.97 30.57
CA GLY A 137 3.29 -7.28 31.85
C GLY A 137 4.50 -6.48 32.37
N SER A 138 5.60 -6.44 31.63
CA SER A 138 6.75 -5.56 31.89
C SER A 138 6.75 -4.36 30.94
N GLN A 139 7.29 -3.23 31.39
CA GLN A 139 7.36 -2.00 30.61
C GLN A 139 8.65 -1.23 30.88
N VAL A 140 9.21 -0.65 29.82
CA VAL A 140 10.17 0.46 29.87
C VAL A 140 9.47 1.69 29.29
N LYS A 141 9.42 2.77 30.08
CA LYS A 141 8.86 4.05 29.67
C LYS A 141 9.91 5.16 29.80
N ILE A 142 10.12 5.90 28.72
CA ILE A 142 11.03 7.03 28.65
C ILE A 142 10.21 8.29 28.43
N THR A 143 10.36 9.27 29.32
CA THR A 143 9.66 10.57 29.25
C THR A 143 10.62 11.71 29.60
N GLY A 144 10.14 12.95 29.52
CA GLY A 144 10.90 14.12 30.00
C GLY A 144 11.23 14.10 31.50
N SER A 145 10.59 13.25 32.30
CA SER A 145 10.89 13.10 33.73
C SER A 145 11.89 11.98 34.06
N GLY A 146 12.32 11.20 33.05
CA GLY A 146 13.34 10.16 33.21
C GLY A 146 12.94 8.81 32.60
N ILE A 147 13.57 7.74 33.10
CA ILE A 147 13.38 6.37 32.64
C ILE A 147 12.72 5.56 33.75
N PHE A 148 11.58 4.95 33.45
CA PHE A 148 10.76 4.19 34.39
C PHE A 148 10.68 2.73 33.93
N MET A 149 11.03 1.81 34.83
CA MET A 149 10.94 0.37 34.59
C MET A 149 9.91 -0.23 35.55
N THR A 150 8.90 -0.89 35.00
CA THR A 150 7.82 -1.53 35.77
C THR A 150 7.74 -3.00 35.37
N THR A 151 7.72 -3.90 36.35
CA THR A 151 7.53 -5.34 36.10
C THR A 151 6.88 -6.01 37.31
N SER A 152 5.99 -6.98 37.07
CA SER A 152 5.50 -7.90 38.09
C SER A 152 6.44 -9.09 38.34
N GLY A 153 7.45 -9.25 37.48
CA GLY A 153 8.45 -10.31 37.56
C GLY A 153 9.73 -9.85 38.23
N LYS A 154 10.82 -10.59 37.96
CA LYS A 154 12.15 -10.24 38.44
C LYS A 154 12.74 -9.12 37.58
N PHE A 155 13.09 -8.00 38.20
CA PHE A 155 14.00 -7.02 37.61
C PHE A 155 15.44 -7.40 37.99
N GLU A 156 16.24 -7.82 37.00
CA GLU A 156 17.64 -8.22 37.21
C GLU A 156 18.58 -7.29 36.43
N VAL A 157 19.54 -6.70 37.12
CA VAL A 157 20.60 -5.88 36.52
C VAL A 157 21.94 -6.53 36.85
N LYS A 158 22.76 -6.80 35.83
CA LYS A 158 24.10 -7.38 35.99
C LYS A 158 25.13 -6.41 35.45
N ALA A 159 26.08 -5.99 36.28
CA ALA A 159 27.22 -5.19 35.85
C ALA A 159 28.48 -5.54 36.65
N GLY A 160 29.66 -5.25 36.08
CA GLY A 160 30.94 -5.34 36.81
C GLY A 160 31.07 -4.28 37.91
N GLN A 161 30.35 -3.17 37.79
CA GLN A 161 30.21 -2.14 38.81
C GLN A 161 28.86 -1.44 38.65
N HIS A 162 28.24 -1.08 39.77
CA HIS A 162 27.12 -0.15 39.80
C HIS A 162 27.56 1.11 40.55
N LEU A 163 27.76 2.21 39.83
CA LEU A 163 28.01 3.51 40.43
C LEU A 163 26.70 4.31 40.39
N PHE A 164 25.97 4.31 41.50
CA PHE A 164 24.78 5.14 41.65
C PHE A 164 25.19 6.43 42.37
N MET A 165 25.33 7.51 41.62
CA MET A 165 25.44 8.86 42.17
C MET A 165 24.04 9.47 42.15
N GLY A 166 23.32 9.27 43.26
CA GLY A 166 22.08 9.99 43.54
C GLY A 166 22.39 11.42 43.97
#